data_AF-M3HLF9-F1
#
_entry.id   AF-M3HLF9-F1
#
_cell.length_a   1.000
_cell.length_b   1.000
_cell.length_c   1.000
_cell.angle_alpha   90.00
_cell.angle_beta   90.00
_cell.angle_gamma   90.00
#
_symmetry.space_group_name_H-M   'P 1'
#
loop_
_entity.id
_entity.type
_entity.pdbx_description
1 polymer ?
#
loop_
_entity_poly.entity_id
_entity_poly.type
_entity_poly.pdbx_seq_one_letter_code
_entity_poly.pdbx_strand_id
1 'polypeptide(L)'
;MKIEKLMALYGENGALLEELYNQYKLNPETLDKEWKSFFQEVDTNGLANGSGYTNGNGKSAVATSFTDAQAASIREMGIINLLNAYRRQGHLAAKLDPLGIQKPNRTFIDSKLHNISPADIDTVVDSETLGRVKLAEIVDLYEKVYCNTIGAEHFYLVNDEEREWLQKKMESPEFLAPLPRGIKLRLFEKLFQADYFETFLAKKYVGKKRFSLEGGESFIPLLDTIVEEAGYHQMDGLVIGMAHRGRLNVLVNIIEKPASLIFAEFEEKRTKIT
;
A
#
# COMPACT_ATOMS: atom_id res chain seq x y z
N MET A 1 -20.62 7.43 22.62
CA MET A 1 -19.86 8.34 21.74
C MET A 1 -18.52 8.85 22.30
N LYS A 2 -18.35 9.16 23.60
CA LYS A 2 -17.07 9.66 24.14
C LYS A 2 -16.03 8.55 24.41
N ILE A 3 -16.48 7.39 24.90
CA ILE A 3 -15.58 6.26 25.23
C ILE A 3 -15.34 5.30 24.07
N GLU A 4 -16.27 5.21 23.12
CA GLU A 4 -16.11 4.44 21.87
C GLU A 4 -14.92 4.95 21.06
N LYS A 5 -14.67 6.27 21.07
CA LYS A 5 -13.46 6.86 20.48
C LYS A 5 -12.18 6.44 21.21
N LEU A 6 -12.23 6.31 22.53
CA LEU A 6 -11.12 5.81 23.33
C LEU A 6 -10.88 4.33 23.02
N MET A 7 -11.93 3.50 22.98
CA MET A 7 -11.84 2.07 22.64
C MET A 7 -11.29 1.83 21.22
N ALA A 8 -11.73 2.64 20.24
CA ALA A 8 -11.23 2.58 18.87
C ALA A 8 -9.74 2.96 18.74
N LEU A 9 -9.22 3.76 19.67
CA LEU A 9 -7.81 4.19 19.72
C LEU A 9 -6.88 3.09 20.24
N TYR A 10 -7.39 2.19 21.09
CA TYR A 10 -6.59 1.19 21.81
C TYR A 10 -6.50 -0.20 21.14
N GLY A 11 -7.10 -0.39 19.96
CA GLY A 11 -6.92 -1.61 19.15
C GLY A 11 -7.22 -2.89 19.94
N GLU A 12 -6.24 -3.80 20.07
CA GLU A 12 -6.36 -5.07 20.81
C GLU A 12 -6.71 -4.89 22.30
N ASN A 13 -6.29 -3.77 22.93
CA ASN A 13 -6.65 -3.44 24.31
C ASN A 13 -8.01 -2.74 24.43
N GLY A 14 -8.64 -2.41 23.29
CA GLY A 14 -9.99 -1.84 23.23
C GLY A 14 -11.05 -2.79 23.79
N ALA A 15 -10.87 -4.12 23.59
CA ALA A 15 -11.79 -5.14 24.09
C ALA A 15 -11.82 -5.19 25.63
N LEU A 16 -10.66 -5.07 26.28
CA LEU A 16 -10.56 -5.01 27.74
C LEU A 16 -11.19 -3.72 28.29
N LEU A 17 -10.94 -2.59 27.62
CA LEU A 17 -11.52 -1.30 28.00
C LEU A 17 -13.05 -1.29 27.83
N GLU A 18 -13.53 -1.96 26.78
CA GLU A 18 -14.96 -2.19 26.52
C GLU A 18 -15.59 -3.09 27.59
N GLU A 19 -14.91 -4.18 27.98
CA GLU A 19 -15.37 -5.07 29.04
C GLU A 19 -15.49 -4.34 30.39
N LEU A 20 -14.48 -3.55 30.76
CA LEU A 20 -14.47 -2.75 32.00
C LEU A 20 -15.57 -1.68 32.01
N TYR A 21 -15.81 -1.02 30.87
CA TYR A 21 -16.89 -0.03 30.77
C TYR A 21 -18.29 -0.66 30.79
N ASN A 22 -18.44 -1.86 30.20
CA ASN A 22 -19.69 -2.61 30.27
C ASN A 22 -19.97 -3.08 31.70
N GLN A 23 -18.94 -3.53 32.43
CA GLN A 23 -19.05 -3.82 33.86
C GLN A 23 -19.44 -2.59 34.68
N TYR A 24 -18.91 -1.41 34.34
CA TYR A 24 -19.26 -0.15 34.99
C TYR A 24 -20.74 0.21 34.81
N LYS A 25 -21.30 -0.01 33.62
CA LYS A 25 -22.73 0.21 33.37
C LYS A 25 -23.65 -0.78 34.09
N LEU A 26 -23.20 -2.02 34.26
CA LEU A 26 -23.98 -3.09 34.88
C LEU A 26 -23.96 -3.02 36.40
N ASN A 27 -22.78 -2.88 37.00
CA ASN A 27 -22.63 -2.73 38.45
C ASN A 27 -21.37 -1.92 38.80
N PRO A 28 -21.50 -0.61 39.04
CA PRO A 28 -20.36 0.26 39.39
C PRO A 28 -19.61 -0.14 40.67
N GLU A 29 -20.20 -0.96 41.55
CA GLU A 29 -19.60 -1.36 42.84
C GLU A 29 -18.62 -2.55 42.73
N THR A 30 -18.61 -3.26 41.58
CA THR A 30 -17.69 -4.39 41.37
C THR A 30 -16.34 -3.96 40.79
N LEU A 31 -16.22 -2.69 40.41
CA LEU A 31 -14.99 -2.11 39.89
C LEU A 31 -14.20 -1.43 41.00
N ASP A 32 -12.89 -1.46 40.85
CA ASP A 32 -12.01 -0.66 41.69
C ASP A 32 -12.39 0.82 41.62
N LYS A 33 -12.27 1.49 42.76
CA LYS A 33 -12.71 2.87 42.96
C LYS A 33 -12.13 3.83 41.92
N GLU A 34 -10.93 3.54 41.43
CA GLU A 34 -10.22 4.31 40.40
C GLU A 34 -10.93 4.26 39.03
N TRP A 35 -11.34 3.07 38.57
CA TRP A 35 -12.07 2.90 37.31
C TRP A 35 -13.48 3.47 37.37
N LYS A 36 -14.15 3.33 38.52
CA LYS A 36 -15.49 3.91 38.75
C LYS A 36 -15.47 5.44 38.64
N SER A 37 -14.49 6.08 39.28
CA SER A 37 -14.33 7.53 39.22
C SER A 37 -13.94 8.00 37.81
N PHE A 38 -13.05 7.28 37.13
CA PHE A 38 -12.66 7.55 35.74
C PHE A 38 -13.86 7.53 34.79
N PHE A 39 -14.69 6.48 34.82
CA PHE A 39 -15.86 6.39 33.93
C PHE A 39 -16.97 7.39 34.29
N GLN A 40 -17.17 7.70 35.58
CA GLN A 40 -18.10 8.77 36.00
C GLN A 40 -17.69 10.14 35.46
N GLU A 41 -16.39 10.45 35.49
CA GLU A 41 -15.86 11.73 35.00
C GLU A 41 -15.94 11.83 33.47
N VAL A 42 -15.64 10.73 32.76
CA VAL A 42 -15.80 10.63 31.29
C VAL A 42 -17.26 10.80 30.86
N ASP A 43 -18.22 10.23 31.59
CA ASP A 43 -19.65 10.38 31.29
C ASP A 43 -20.15 11.80 31.60
N THR A 44 -19.74 12.40 32.72
CA THR A 44 -20.21 13.72 33.18
C THR A 44 -19.58 14.90 32.44
N ASN A 45 -18.25 14.97 32.37
CA ASN A 45 -17.53 16.13 31.83
C ASN A 45 -17.07 15.90 30.38
N GLY A 46 -16.99 14.64 29.94
CA GLY A 46 -16.29 14.30 28.71
C GLY A 46 -14.79 14.55 28.76
N LEU A 47 -14.09 14.31 27.64
CA LEU A 47 -12.63 14.30 27.53
C LEU A 47 -11.98 15.71 27.66
N ALA A 48 -12.63 16.67 28.31
CA ALA A 48 -12.17 18.05 28.39
C ALA A 48 -11.71 18.41 29.81
N ASN A 49 -10.42 18.73 29.90
CA ASN A 49 -9.74 19.46 30.98
C ASN A 49 -9.65 18.75 32.34
N GLY A 50 -8.48 18.12 32.55
CA GLY A 50 -8.04 17.64 33.85
C GLY A 50 -8.02 18.76 34.89
N SER A 51 -8.88 18.62 35.90
CA SER A 51 -8.78 19.34 37.16
C SER A 51 -8.48 18.30 38.23
N GLY A 52 -7.28 18.36 38.82
CA GLY A 52 -6.76 17.34 39.71
C GLY A 52 -7.52 17.21 41.03
N TYR A 53 -7.69 15.96 41.49
CA TYR A 53 -8.18 15.63 42.83
C TYR A 53 -7.04 15.52 43.83
N THR A 54 -7.18 16.16 44.99
CA THR A 54 -6.27 15.97 46.15
C THR A 54 -6.89 14.98 47.14
N ASN A 55 -6.18 13.91 47.48
CA ASN A 55 -6.59 12.98 48.54
C ASN A 55 -5.95 13.36 49.88
N GLY A 56 -6.73 13.31 50.96
CA GLY A 56 -6.39 13.81 52.31
C GLY A 56 -5.32 13.03 53.10
N ASN A 57 -4.29 12.48 52.44
CA ASN A 57 -3.22 11.73 53.11
C ASN A 57 -1.79 12.15 52.70
N GLY A 58 -1.61 13.36 52.16
CA GLY A 58 -0.29 13.94 51.90
C GLY A 58 0.58 13.21 50.86
N LYS A 59 0.08 12.12 50.28
CA LYS A 59 0.64 11.47 49.09
C LYS A 59 -0.33 11.70 47.95
N SER A 60 0.10 12.51 46.98
CA SER A 60 -0.57 12.67 45.70
C SER A 60 -0.63 11.31 45.01
N ALA A 61 -1.72 10.57 45.21
CA ALA A 61 -2.15 9.59 44.23
C ALA A 61 -2.58 10.43 43.03
N VAL A 62 -1.64 10.57 42.10
CA VAL A 62 -1.80 11.20 40.80
C VAL A 62 -3.05 10.57 40.20
N ALA A 63 -4.17 11.31 40.25
CA ALA A 63 -5.08 11.31 39.11
C ALA A 63 -4.16 11.56 37.95
N THR A 64 -3.87 10.51 37.17
CA THR A 64 -3.00 10.61 36.00
C THR A 64 -3.76 11.46 35.01
N SER A 65 -3.70 12.77 35.22
CA SER A 65 -3.67 13.76 34.17
C SER A 65 -2.75 13.10 33.16
N PHE A 66 -3.28 12.75 31.99
CA PHE A 66 -2.45 12.24 30.91
C PHE A 66 -1.31 13.21 30.82
N THR A 67 -0.13 12.78 31.28
CA THR A 67 1.03 13.64 31.24
C THR A 67 1.26 13.93 29.77
N ASP A 68 1.83 15.08 29.43
CA ASP A 68 2.15 15.39 28.03
C ASP A 68 2.94 14.23 27.39
N ALA A 69 3.74 13.50 28.18
CA ALA A 69 4.42 12.27 27.80
C ALA A 69 3.49 11.11 27.42
N GLN A 70 2.41 10.85 28.18
CA GLN A 70 1.44 9.80 27.84
C GLN A 70 0.58 10.17 26.62
N ALA A 71 0.19 11.43 26.50
CA ALA A 71 -0.51 11.93 25.31
C ALA A 71 0.37 11.88 24.05
N ALA A 72 1.68 12.14 24.19
CA ALA A 72 2.65 11.99 23.12
C ALA A 72 2.80 10.51 22.70
N SER A 73 2.91 9.59 23.64
CA SER A 73 3.02 8.14 23.37
C SER A 73 1.77 7.59 22.65
N ILE A 74 0.58 8.02 23.05
CA ILE A 74 -0.69 7.63 22.38
C ILE A 74 -0.73 8.12 20.93
N ARG A 75 -0.28 9.36 20.69
CA ARG A 75 -0.20 9.94 19.35
C ARG A 75 0.77 9.16 18.47
N GLU A 76 1.94 8.82 19.00
CA GLU A 76 2.96 8.03 18.30
C GLU A 76 2.44 6.64 17.91
N MET A 77 1.75 5.94 18.83
CA MET A 77 1.08 4.67 18.52
C MET A 77 0.00 4.81 17.44
N GLY A 78 -0.77 5.89 17.47
CA GLY A 78 -1.76 6.20 16.43
C GLY A 78 -1.13 6.35 15.04
N ILE A 79 -0.01 7.07 14.97
CA ILE A 79 0.76 7.27 13.73
C ILE A 79 1.30 5.94 13.22
N ILE A 80 1.95 5.14 14.08
CA ILE A 80 2.47 3.82 13.71
C ILE A 80 1.35 2.91 13.19
N ASN A 81 0.18 2.94 13.83
CA ASN A 81 -0.98 2.17 13.39
C ASN A 81 -1.50 2.60 12.02
N LEU A 82 -1.50 3.91 11.72
CA LEU A 82 -1.85 4.44 10.41
C LEU A 82 -0.85 3.98 9.34
N LEU A 83 0.45 4.15 9.56
CA LEU A 83 1.49 3.75 8.60
C LEU A 83 1.45 2.24 8.33
N ASN A 84 1.26 1.43 9.38
CA ASN A 84 1.08 0.00 9.24
C ASN A 84 -0.21 -0.37 8.49
N ALA A 85 -1.27 0.43 8.57
CA ALA A 85 -2.49 0.19 7.80
C ALA A 85 -2.26 0.32 6.30
N TYR A 86 -1.51 1.33 5.86
CA TYR A 86 -1.07 1.46 4.47
C TYR A 86 -0.21 0.28 4.02
N ARG A 87 0.82 -0.09 4.80
CA ARG A 87 1.71 -1.22 4.46
C ARG A 87 0.97 -2.55 4.37
N ARG A 88 -0.04 -2.77 5.23
CA ARG A 88 -0.83 -4.00 5.29
C ARG A 88 -1.93 -4.08 4.24
N GLN A 89 -2.70 -3.01 4.05
CA GLN A 89 -3.94 -3.04 3.26
C GLN A 89 -4.01 -1.96 2.16
N GLY A 90 -2.93 -1.20 1.95
CA GLY A 90 -2.85 -0.20 0.88
C GLY A 90 -3.18 -0.75 -0.51
N HIS A 91 -2.77 -1.99 -0.77
CA HIS A 91 -3.07 -2.70 -2.02
C HIS A 91 -4.58 -2.81 -2.31
N LEU A 92 -5.44 -2.87 -1.29
CA LEU A 92 -6.91 -2.87 -1.47
C LEU A 92 -7.45 -1.50 -1.87
N ALA A 93 -6.75 -0.43 -1.47
CA ALA A 93 -7.03 0.95 -1.79
C ALA A 93 -6.38 1.42 -3.11
N ALA A 94 -5.57 0.57 -3.76
CA ALA A 94 -4.89 0.87 -5.01
C ALA A 94 -5.82 0.89 -6.23
N LYS A 95 -5.50 1.75 -7.20
CA LYS A 95 -6.21 1.92 -8.48
C LYS A 95 -5.67 0.94 -9.53
N LEU A 96 -6.04 -0.32 -9.37
CA LEU A 96 -5.51 -1.42 -10.20
C LEU A 96 -6.35 -1.71 -11.45
N ASP A 97 -7.63 -1.38 -11.43
CA ASP A 97 -8.54 -1.67 -12.54
C ASP A 97 -8.49 -0.56 -13.60
N PRO A 98 -7.91 -0.81 -14.80
CA PRO A 98 -7.85 0.18 -15.87
C PRO A 98 -9.23 0.50 -16.47
N LEU A 99 -10.23 -0.37 -16.27
CA LEU A 99 -11.60 -0.15 -16.76
C LEU A 99 -12.47 0.60 -15.74
N GLY A 100 -12.02 0.72 -14.49
CA GLY A 100 -12.75 1.41 -13.42
C GLY A 100 -14.07 0.74 -13.02
N ILE A 101 -14.21 -0.57 -13.27
CA ILE A 101 -15.37 -1.38 -12.89
C ILE A 101 -15.33 -1.65 -11.39
N GLN A 102 -14.16 -2.04 -10.88
CA GLN A 102 -13.92 -2.26 -9.46
C GLN A 102 -13.46 -0.97 -8.79
N LYS A 103 -14.09 -0.65 -7.66
CA LYS A 103 -13.69 0.50 -6.83
C LYS A 103 -12.70 0.05 -5.75
N PRO A 104 -11.62 0.81 -5.51
CA PRO A 104 -10.70 0.50 -4.42
C PRO A 104 -11.41 0.56 -3.06
N ASN A 105 -11.08 -0.39 -2.18
CA ASN A 105 -11.59 -0.42 -0.82
C ASN A 105 -10.63 0.32 0.12
N ARG A 106 -11.05 1.51 0.57
CA ARG A 106 -10.27 2.37 1.44
C ARG A 106 -10.71 2.36 2.91
N THR A 107 -11.77 1.63 3.22
CA THR A 107 -12.48 1.69 4.52
C THR A 107 -11.54 1.54 5.72
N PHE A 108 -10.59 0.61 5.64
CA PHE A 108 -9.66 0.34 6.73
C PHE A 108 -8.67 1.48 6.97
N ILE A 109 -8.07 2.02 5.90
CA ILE A 109 -7.08 3.10 5.97
C ILE A 109 -7.76 4.40 6.41
N ASP A 110 -8.89 4.74 5.77
CA ASP A 110 -9.65 5.95 6.09
C ASP A 110 -10.12 5.92 7.56
N SER A 111 -10.49 4.75 8.09
CA SER A 111 -10.80 4.59 9.52
C SER A 111 -9.62 4.92 10.43
N LYS A 112 -8.38 4.54 10.07
CA LYS A 112 -7.19 4.90 10.86
C LYS A 112 -6.83 6.36 10.71
N LEU A 113 -6.98 6.91 9.51
CA LEU A 113 -6.72 8.32 9.25
C LEU A 113 -7.67 9.23 10.03
N HIS A 114 -8.96 8.87 10.11
CA HIS A 114 -9.97 9.61 10.89
C HIS A 114 -9.73 9.58 12.41
N ASN A 115 -8.93 8.64 12.90
CA ASN A 115 -8.53 8.57 14.30
C ASN A 115 -7.33 9.49 14.63
N ILE A 116 -6.68 10.06 13.62
CA ILE A 116 -5.63 11.08 13.81
C ILE A 116 -6.30 12.46 13.88
N SER A 117 -5.94 13.26 14.89
CA SER A 117 -6.51 14.60 14.97
C SER A 117 -5.93 15.49 13.87
N PRO A 118 -6.70 16.47 13.34
CA PRO A 118 -6.19 17.38 12.32
C PRO A 118 -4.91 18.14 12.75
N ALA A 119 -4.78 18.44 14.04
CA ALA A 119 -3.58 19.07 14.57
C ALA A 119 -2.35 18.16 14.51
N ASP A 120 -2.54 16.84 14.66
CA ASP A 120 -1.45 15.86 14.62
C ASP A 120 -0.92 15.64 13.19
N ILE A 121 -1.75 15.81 12.16
CA ILE A 121 -1.33 15.73 10.75
C ILE A 121 -0.28 16.78 10.40
N ASP A 122 -0.36 17.96 11.03
CA ASP A 122 0.60 19.05 10.85
C ASP A 122 1.84 18.94 11.75
N THR A 123 1.90 17.93 12.63
CA THR A 123 3.07 17.72 13.50
C THR A 123 4.25 17.17 12.73
N VAL A 124 5.45 17.60 13.15
CA VAL A 124 6.71 17.13 12.60
C VAL A 124 7.12 15.87 13.33
N VAL A 125 7.37 14.81 12.56
CA VAL A 125 7.74 13.48 13.04
C VAL A 125 9.01 13.02 12.33
N ASP A 126 9.73 12.08 12.95
CA ASP A 126 10.91 11.48 12.35
C ASP A 126 10.49 10.30 11.46
N SER A 127 10.84 10.37 10.17
CA SER A 127 10.68 9.31 9.19
C SER A 127 12.03 8.71 8.85
N GLU A 128 12.10 7.39 8.74
CA GLU A 128 13.33 6.68 8.35
C GLU A 128 13.78 7.03 6.92
N THR A 129 12.85 7.34 6.01
CA THR A 129 13.16 7.60 4.60
C THR A 129 13.18 9.09 4.26
N LEU A 130 12.31 9.89 4.87
CA LEU A 130 12.20 11.34 4.59
C LEU A 130 12.97 12.21 5.59
N GLY A 131 13.46 11.64 6.70
CA GLY A 131 13.98 12.41 7.81
C GLY A 131 12.87 13.12 8.58
N ARG A 132 13.16 14.31 9.11
CA ARG A 132 12.23 15.04 9.98
C ARG A 132 11.27 15.91 9.16
N VAL A 133 10.04 15.42 8.95
CA VAL A 133 9.02 16.03 8.07
C VAL A 133 7.64 16.06 8.73
N LYS A 134 6.67 16.76 8.14
CA LYS A 134 5.29 16.71 8.65
C LYS A 134 4.67 15.34 8.40
N LEU A 135 3.81 14.88 9.31
CA LEU A 135 3.04 13.65 9.13
C LEU A 135 2.22 13.67 7.82
N ALA A 136 1.68 14.83 7.43
CA ALA A 136 1.01 15.01 6.14
C ALA A 136 1.87 14.58 4.93
N GLU A 137 3.16 14.90 4.94
CA GLU A 137 4.09 14.55 3.84
C GLU A 137 4.33 13.04 3.77
N ILE A 138 4.37 12.37 4.92
CA ILE A 138 4.47 10.92 5.01
C ILE A 138 3.18 10.26 4.48
N VAL A 139 2.02 10.77 4.90
CA VAL A 139 0.73 10.27 4.39
C VAL A 139 0.64 10.44 2.87
N ASP A 140 1.04 11.59 2.33
CA ASP A 140 1.09 11.83 0.88
C ASP A 140 2.03 10.89 0.14
N LEU A 141 3.19 10.57 0.73
CA LEU A 141 4.10 9.56 0.20
C LEU A 141 3.43 8.18 0.20
N TYR A 142 2.83 7.77 1.31
CA TYR A 142 2.23 6.45 1.47
C TYR A 142 1.00 6.25 0.56
N GLU A 143 0.21 7.29 0.33
CA GLU A 143 -0.86 7.30 -0.68
C GLU A 143 -0.31 7.02 -2.08
N LYS A 144 0.81 7.64 -2.46
CA LYS A 144 1.45 7.46 -3.77
C LYS A 144 2.08 6.07 -3.92
N VAL A 145 2.68 5.55 -2.84
CA VAL A 145 3.40 4.27 -2.84
C VAL A 145 2.43 3.09 -2.79
N TYR A 146 1.46 3.12 -1.88
CA TYR A 146 0.63 1.95 -1.56
C TYR A 146 -0.77 1.99 -2.17
N CYS A 147 -1.30 3.16 -2.53
CA CYS A 147 -2.70 3.33 -2.95
C CYS A 147 -2.86 3.90 -4.37
N ASN A 148 -1.78 3.98 -5.15
CA ASN A 148 -1.82 4.49 -6.52
C ASN A 148 -1.99 3.34 -7.54
N THR A 149 -1.21 3.30 -8.61
CA THR A 149 -1.32 2.32 -9.70
C THR A 149 -0.57 1.01 -9.41
N ILE A 150 0.01 0.86 -8.23
CA ILE A 150 0.71 -0.34 -7.77
C ILE A 150 0.12 -0.75 -6.42
N GLY A 151 -0.29 -2.01 -6.31
CA GLY A 151 -0.78 -2.61 -5.07
C GLY A 151 0.30 -3.52 -4.49
N ALA A 152 1.02 -3.05 -3.47
CA ALA A 152 2.12 -3.79 -2.88
C ALA A 152 1.66 -4.71 -1.75
N GLU A 153 1.72 -6.02 -1.99
CA GLU A 153 1.54 -7.04 -0.95
C GLU A 153 2.89 -7.62 -0.52
N HIS A 154 3.35 -7.21 0.66
CA HIS A 154 4.65 -7.63 1.21
C HIS A 154 4.60 -7.85 2.72
N PHE A 155 3.58 -7.35 3.42
CA PHE A 155 3.54 -7.38 4.87
C PHE A 155 3.41 -8.80 5.45
N TYR A 156 2.97 -9.77 4.65
CA TYR A 156 2.88 -11.18 5.03
C TYR A 156 4.23 -11.90 5.08
N LEU A 157 5.31 -11.26 4.58
CA LEU A 157 6.65 -11.84 4.61
C LEU A 157 7.10 -12.06 6.06
N VAL A 158 7.53 -13.29 6.33
CA VAL A 158 8.02 -13.72 7.65
C VAL A 158 9.44 -13.21 7.91
N ASN A 159 10.26 -13.10 6.86
CA ASN A 159 11.60 -12.55 6.98
C ASN A 159 11.54 -11.03 7.11
N ASP A 160 11.92 -10.53 8.29
CA ASP A 160 11.90 -9.10 8.59
C ASP A 160 12.90 -8.32 7.72
N GLU A 161 14.07 -8.88 7.40
CA GLU A 161 15.07 -8.21 6.56
C GLU A 161 14.55 -7.96 5.13
N GLU A 162 13.88 -8.95 4.53
CA GLU A 162 13.26 -8.82 3.21
C GLU A 162 12.12 -7.80 3.22
N ARG A 163 11.29 -7.84 4.27
CA ARG A 163 10.15 -6.94 4.43
C ARG A 163 10.61 -5.49 4.59
N GLU A 164 11.59 -5.24 5.45
CA GLU A 164 12.17 -3.92 5.69
C GLU A 164 12.91 -3.40 4.46
N TRP A 165 13.66 -4.27 3.76
CA TRP A 165 14.31 -3.90 2.51
C TRP A 165 13.31 -3.42 1.45
N LEU A 166 12.21 -4.15 1.26
CA LEU A 166 11.13 -3.75 0.35
C LEU A 166 10.49 -2.41 0.77
N GLN A 167 10.17 -2.25 2.06
CA GLN A 167 9.59 -1.02 2.59
C GLN A 167 10.51 0.18 2.34
N LYS A 168 11.78 0.07 2.71
CA LYS A 168 12.77 1.12 2.48
C LYS A 168 12.93 1.47 1.00
N LYS A 169 12.87 0.47 0.12
CA LYS A 169 12.95 0.69 -1.33
C LYS A 169 11.72 1.44 -1.84
N MET A 170 10.51 1.02 -1.48
CA MET A 170 9.25 1.60 -1.96
C MET A 170 8.96 2.98 -1.36
N GLU A 171 9.28 3.18 -0.08
CA GLU A 171 9.02 4.42 0.67
C GLU A 171 10.15 5.47 0.48
N SER A 172 11.05 5.24 -0.46
CA SER A 172 12.11 6.19 -0.82
C SER A 172 11.59 7.25 -1.80
N PRO A 173 11.97 8.54 -1.67
CA PRO A 173 11.65 9.57 -2.66
C PRO A 173 12.09 9.19 -4.08
N GLU A 174 13.21 8.47 -4.18
CA GLU A 174 13.77 8.00 -5.45
C GLU A 174 12.84 7.02 -6.17
N PHE A 175 12.05 6.23 -5.43
CA PHE A 175 11.07 5.31 -6.02
C PHE A 175 9.97 6.05 -6.79
N LEU A 176 9.61 7.25 -6.35
CA LEU A 176 8.62 8.10 -7.01
C LEU A 176 9.24 9.12 -7.97
N ALA A 177 10.56 9.09 -8.16
CA ALA A 177 11.25 10.02 -9.03
C ALA A 177 10.75 9.87 -10.48
N PRO A 178 10.53 10.97 -11.22
CA PRO A 178 10.14 10.90 -12.61
C PRO A 178 11.18 10.13 -13.44
N LEU A 179 10.70 9.18 -14.25
CA LEU A 179 11.59 8.44 -15.14
C LEU A 179 12.32 9.39 -16.12
N PRO A 180 13.61 9.14 -16.39
CA PRO A 180 14.35 9.87 -17.41
C PRO A 180 13.68 9.81 -18.79
N ARG A 181 13.85 10.86 -19.60
CA ARG A 181 13.22 10.95 -20.93
C ARG A 181 13.54 9.76 -21.84
N GLY A 182 14.77 9.26 -21.81
CA GLY A 182 15.19 8.11 -22.62
C GLY A 182 14.39 6.85 -22.29
N ILE A 183 14.22 6.55 -21.00
CA ILE A 183 13.42 5.42 -20.52
C ILE A 183 11.96 5.57 -20.94
N LYS A 184 11.38 6.77 -20.79
CA LYS A 184 10.00 7.04 -21.23
C LYS A 184 9.79 6.79 -22.73
N LEU A 185 10.75 7.21 -23.56
CA LEU A 185 10.71 6.97 -25.01
C LEU A 185 10.80 5.49 -25.35
N ARG A 186 11.68 4.73 -24.67
CA ARG A 186 11.81 3.29 -24.87
C ARG A 186 10.53 2.54 -24.48
N LEU A 187 9.95 2.88 -23.32
CA LEU A 187 8.67 2.30 -22.88
C LEU A 187 7.56 2.57 -23.90
N PHE A 188 7.48 3.81 -24.41
CA PHE A 188 6.51 4.17 -25.46
C PHE A 188 6.76 3.41 -26.76
N GLU A 189 8.01 3.29 -27.20
CA GLU A 189 8.36 2.56 -28.42
C GLU A 189 7.97 1.09 -28.32
N LYS A 190 8.29 0.42 -27.19
CA LYS A 190 7.92 -0.98 -26.97
C LYS A 190 6.41 -1.18 -26.89
N LEU A 191 5.70 -0.24 -26.27
CA LEU A 191 4.23 -0.25 -26.25
C LEU A 191 3.65 -0.09 -27.66
N PHE A 192 4.20 0.83 -28.46
CA PHE A 192 3.80 1.05 -29.84
C PHE A 192 4.06 -0.18 -30.72
N GLN A 193 5.23 -0.81 -30.58
CA GLN A 193 5.56 -2.06 -31.29
C GLN A 193 4.58 -3.19 -30.93
N ALA A 194 4.19 -3.28 -29.67
CA ALA A 194 3.23 -4.28 -29.21
C ALA A 194 1.85 -4.09 -29.84
N ASP A 195 1.31 -2.87 -29.78
CA ASP A 195 0.00 -2.52 -30.36
C ASP A 195 -0.01 -2.63 -31.90
N TYR A 196 1.03 -2.11 -32.55
CA TYR A 196 1.15 -2.14 -34.01
C TYR A 196 1.17 -3.58 -34.54
N PHE A 197 1.90 -4.48 -33.86
CA PHE A 197 1.97 -5.88 -34.25
C PHE A 197 0.61 -6.59 -34.14
N GLU A 198 -0.14 -6.35 -33.07
CA GLU A 198 -1.50 -6.90 -32.92
C GLU A 198 -2.45 -6.37 -34.00
N THR A 199 -2.45 -5.05 -34.21
CA THR A 199 -3.28 -4.40 -35.23
C THR A 199 -2.96 -4.92 -36.64
N PHE A 200 -1.67 -5.14 -36.94
CA PHE A 200 -1.23 -5.73 -38.20
C PHE A 200 -1.78 -7.16 -38.37
N LEU A 201 -1.60 -8.03 -37.37
CA LEU A 201 -2.09 -9.41 -37.42
C LEU A 201 -3.62 -9.45 -37.56
N ALA A 202 -4.33 -8.60 -36.83
CA ALA A 202 -5.79 -8.50 -36.91
C ALA A 202 -6.27 -8.11 -38.31
N LYS A 203 -5.57 -7.18 -38.98
CA LYS A 203 -5.92 -6.72 -40.34
C LYS A 203 -5.52 -7.73 -41.42
N LYS A 204 -4.36 -8.38 -41.29
CA LYS A 204 -3.81 -9.25 -42.34
C LYS A 204 -4.35 -10.67 -42.29
N TYR A 205 -4.55 -11.22 -41.10
CA TYR A 205 -4.91 -12.64 -40.88
C TYR A 205 -6.26 -12.76 -40.19
N VAL A 206 -7.31 -12.24 -40.86
CA VAL A 206 -8.68 -12.27 -40.37
C VAL A 206 -9.14 -13.71 -40.15
N GLY A 207 -9.77 -13.99 -39.00
CA GLY A 207 -10.33 -15.31 -38.66
C GLY A 207 -9.30 -16.35 -38.19
N LYS A 208 -7.99 -16.08 -38.27
CA LYS A 208 -6.97 -16.97 -37.70
C LYS A 208 -6.82 -16.70 -36.20
N LYS A 209 -6.73 -17.77 -35.41
CA LYS A 209 -6.56 -17.68 -33.95
C LYS A 209 -5.12 -17.25 -33.62
N ARG A 210 -4.97 -16.05 -33.04
CA ARG A 210 -3.66 -15.45 -32.70
C ARG A 210 -3.38 -15.30 -31.21
N PHE A 211 -4.38 -15.52 -30.35
CA PHE A 211 -4.29 -15.33 -28.90
C PHE A 211 -3.73 -13.95 -28.52
N SER A 212 -4.42 -12.91 -28.99
CA SER A 212 -3.98 -11.51 -28.95
C SER A 212 -3.60 -11.02 -27.55
N LEU A 213 -2.62 -10.13 -27.51
CA LEU A 213 -2.25 -9.35 -26.33
C LEU A 213 -3.09 -8.08 -26.15
N GLU A 214 -4.10 -7.83 -26.99
CA GLU A 214 -4.96 -6.63 -26.90
C GLU A 214 -5.46 -6.37 -25.46
N GLY A 215 -5.28 -5.13 -24.99
CA GLY A 215 -5.55 -4.65 -23.63
C GLY A 215 -4.47 -5.00 -22.59
N GLY A 216 -3.44 -5.76 -22.95
CA GLY A 216 -2.31 -6.15 -22.09
C GLY A 216 -0.95 -5.81 -22.69
N GLU A 217 -0.89 -4.83 -23.59
CA GLU A 217 0.29 -4.45 -24.36
C GLU A 217 1.44 -3.97 -23.47
N SER A 218 1.13 -3.46 -22.28
CA SER A 218 2.11 -3.10 -21.23
C SER A 218 2.99 -4.26 -20.78
N PHE A 219 2.60 -5.51 -21.08
CA PHE A 219 3.43 -6.69 -20.84
C PHE A 219 4.75 -6.67 -21.63
N ILE A 220 4.77 -6.09 -22.83
CA ILE A 220 5.98 -6.00 -23.66
C ILE A 220 7.01 -5.04 -23.05
N PRO A 221 6.71 -3.77 -22.74
CA PRO A 221 7.67 -2.90 -22.06
C PRO A 221 8.07 -3.43 -20.68
N LEU A 222 7.19 -4.16 -19.96
CA LEU A 222 7.57 -4.83 -18.72
C LEU A 222 8.67 -5.88 -18.95
N LEU A 223 8.47 -6.80 -19.90
CA LEU A 223 9.47 -7.82 -20.22
C LEU A 223 10.77 -7.21 -20.74
N ASP A 224 10.68 -6.19 -21.60
CA ASP A 224 11.86 -5.46 -22.09
C ASP A 224 12.67 -4.86 -20.93
N THR A 225 11.99 -4.26 -19.95
CA THR A 225 12.63 -3.74 -18.75
C THR A 225 13.32 -4.85 -17.94
N ILE A 226 12.68 -6.01 -17.76
CA ILE A 226 13.29 -7.16 -17.07
C ILE A 226 14.55 -7.65 -17.79
N VAL A 227 14.54 -7.68 -19.13
CA VAL A 227 15.71 -8.07 -19.93
C VAL A 227 16.86 -7.07 -19.74
N GLU A 228 16.56 -5.77 -19.77
CA GLU A 228 17.57 -4.73 -19.53
C GLU A 228 18.17 -4.81 -18.12
N GLU A 229 17.33 -5.01 -17.10
CA GLU A 229 17.80 -5.18 -15.71
C GLU A 229 18.66 -6.44 -15.56
N ALA A 230 18.28 -7.56 -16.19
CA ALA A 230 19.10 -8.76 -16.19
C ALA A 230 20.48 -8.53 -16.83
N GLY A 231 20.53 -7.77 -17.93
CA GLY A 231 21.77 -7.36 -18.58
C GLY A 231 22.62 -6.44 -17.69
N TYR A 232 21.99 -5.47 -17.01
CA TYR A 232 22.66 -4.60 -16.04
C TYR A 232 23.28 -5.40 -14.88
N HIS A 233 22.58 -6.44 -14.44
CA HIS A 233 23.04 -7.37 -13.41
C HIS A 233 23.97 -8.49 -13.91
N GLN A 234 24.40 -8.44 -15.19
CA GLN A 234 25.33 -9.40 -15.80
C GLN A 234 24.87 -10.86 -15.70
N MET A 235 23.55 -11.09 -15.84
CA MET A 235 23.01 -12.45 -15.91
C MET A 235 23.32 -13.08 -17.27
N ASP A 236 23.65 -14.38 -17.27
CA ASP A 236 24.01 -15.11 -18.50
C ASP A 236 22.81 -15.32 -19.46
N GLY A 237 21.59 -15.30 -18.93
CA GLY A 237 20.39 -15.48 -19.75
C GLY A 237 19.09 -15.53 -18.94
N LEU A 238 17.98 -15.49 -19.67
CA LEU A 238 16.63 -15.56 -19.14
C LEU A 238 15.86 -16.68 -19.83
N VAL A 239 15.12 -17.47 -19.05
CA VAL A 239 14.22 -18.51 -19.56
C VAL A 239 12.79 -18.08 -19.26
N ILE A 240 11.98 -17.91 -20.31
CA ILE A 240 10.59 -17.42 -20.19
C ILE A 240 9.62 -18.59 -20.40
N GLY A 241 8.91 -18.97 -19.35
CA GLY A 241 7.73 -19.83 -19.43
C GLY A 241 6.45 -18.99 -19.49
N MET A 242 5.66 -19.13 -20.55
CA MET A 242 4.40 -18.37 -20.71
C MET A 242 3.28 -19.18 -21.35
N ALA A 243 2.04 -18.78 -21.08
CA ALA A 243 0.86 -19.30 -21.76
C ALA A 243 0.75 -18.76 -23.21
N HIS A 244 -0.38 -19.01 -23.87
CA HIS A 244 -0.58 -18.64 -25.28
C HIS A 244 -0.83 -17.13 -25.51
N ARG A 245 -1.36 -16.39 -24.53
CA ARG A 245 -1.76 -14.98 -24.69
C ARG A 245 -0.52 -14.11 -24.94
N GLY A 246 -0.52 -13.37 -26.05
CA GLY A 246 0.56 -12.49 -26.45
C GLY A 246 1.87 -13.19 -26.82
N ARG A 247 1.90 -14.52 -26.94
CA ARG A 247 3.13 -15.27 -27.22
C ARG A 247 3.80 -14.84 -28.53
N LEU A 248 3.02 -14.57 -29.58
CA LEU A 248 3.57 -14.09 -30.86
C LEU A 248 4.21 -12.71 -30.71
N ASN A 249 3.60 -11.85 -29.91
CA ASN A 249 4.08 -10.52 -29.60
C ASN A 249 5.43 -10.59 -28.86
N VAL A 250 5.54 -11.44 -27.84
CA VAL A 250 6.80 -11.70 -27.12
C VAL A 250 7.87 -12.28 -28.04
N LEU A 251 7.52 -13.25 -28.90
CA LEU A 251 8.48 -13.83 -29.83
C LEU A 251 9.10 -12.78 -30.76
N VAL A 252 8.31 -11.83 -31.26
CA VAL A 252 8.80 -10.81 -32.21
C VAL A 252 9.47 -9.64 -31.49
N ASN A 253 8.86 -9.11 -30.42
CA ASN A 253 9.28 -7.84 -29.82
C ASN A 253 10.25 -7.98 -28.63
N ILE A 254 10.39 -9.19 -28.06
CA ILE A 254 11.32 -9.50 -26.95
C ILE A 254 12.40 -10.49 -27.37
N ILE A 255 12.01 -11.63 -27.93
CA ILE A 255 12.97 -12.67 -28.38
C ILE A 255 13.59 -12.30 -29.74
N GLU A 256 13.04 -11.30 -30.43
CA GLU A 256 13.49 -10.87 -31.76
C GLU A 256 13.47 -12.00 -32.82
N LYS A 257 12.56 -12.98 -32.66
CA LYS A 257 12.30 -13.98 -33.70
C LYS A 257 11.84 -13.23 -34.96
N PRO A 258 12.48 -13.45 -36.12
CA PRO A 258 12.10 -12.76 -37.34
C PRO A 258 10.61 -12.91 -37.66
N ALA A 259 9.92 -11.79 -37.85
CA ALA A 259 8.48 -11.77 -38.12
C ALA A 259 8.11 -12.59 -39.38
N SER A 260 9.00 -12.67 -40.36
CA SER A 260 8.83 -13.51 -41.56
C SER A 260 8.61 -15.00 -41.24
N LEU A 261 9.27 -15.53 -40.20
CA LEU A 261 9.07 -16.90 -39.75
C LEU A 261 7.69 -17.08 -39.12
N ILE A 262 7.22 -16.09 -38.35
CA ILE A 262 5.87 -16.11 -37.80
C ILE A 262 4.84 -16.06 -38.95
N PHE A 263 5.01 -15.18 -39.92
CA PHE A 263 4.08 -15.04 -41.04
C PHE A 263 4.03 -16.28 -41.94
N ALA A 264 5.16 -16.95 -42.14
CA ALA A 264 5.22 -18.22 -42.87
C ALA A 264 4.38 -19.32 -42.20
N GLU A 265 4.38 -19.37 -40.86
CA GLU A 265 3.53 -20.30 -40.09
C GLU A 265 2.03 -20.00 -40.30
N PHE A 266 1.64 -18.71 -40.39
CA PHE A 266 0.25 -18.32 -40.68
C PHE A 266 -0.19 -18.63 -42.13
N GLU A 267 0.74 -18.54 -43.08
CA GLU A 267 0.51 -18.84 -44.50
C GLU A 267 0.58 -20.33 -44.82
N GLU A 268 0.85 -21.19 -43.82
CA GLU A 268 1.05 -22.64 -43.98
C GLU A 268 2.18 -22.99 -44.97
N LYS A 269 3.04 -22.02 -45.29
CA LYS A 269 4.25 -22.21 -46.07
C LYS A 269 5.33 -22.74 -45.15
N ARG A 270 5.45 -24.07 -45.05
CA ARG A 270 6.61 -24.69 -44.41
C ARG A 270 7.84 -24.42 -45.28
N THR A 271 8.59 -23.37 -44.97
CA THR A 271 9.96 -23.24 -45.44
C THR A 271 10.76 -24.35 -44.75
N LYS A 272 11.18 -25.37 -45.52
CA LYS A 272 12.17 -26.33 -45.03
C LYS A 272 13.42 -25.53 -44.70
N ILE A 273 13.73 -25.37 -43.42
CA ILE A 273 15.04 -24.90 -42.99
C ILE A 273 15.99 -26.04 -43.36
N THR A 274 16.73 -25.83 -44.45
CA THR A 274 17.84 -26.69 -44.88
C THR A 274 19.11 -25.92 -44.63
#